data_AF-A0A0Z8HBV1-F1
#
_entry.id   AF-A0A0Z8HBV1-F1
#
_cell.length_a   1.000
_cell.length_b   1.000
_cell.length_c   1.000
_cell.angle_alpha   90.00
_cell.angle_beta   90.00
_cell.angle_gamma   90.00
#
_symmetry.space_group_name_H-M   'P 1'
#
loop_
_entity.id
_entity.type
_entity.pdbx_description
1 polymer ?
#
loop_
_entity_poly.entity_id
_entity_poly.type
_entity_poly.pdbx_seq_one_letter_code
_entity_poly.pdbx_strand_id
1 'polypeptide(L)'
;MGKGRISYDPGQHEALRSELDRVQSNFESLIDELEKVRDMVESELKGEAASSLEFAISDLINKLSQENSNWSIVIGNAKAVEEELKEADKQAAKVSASP
;
A
#
# COMPACT_ATOMS: atom_id res chain seq x y z
N MET A 1 8.66 32.76 12.55
CA MET A 1 8.91 31.90 11.38
C MET A 1 9.34 30.53 11.90
N GLY A 2 8.60 29.47 11.56
CA GLY A 2 8.60 28.19 12.28
C GLY A 2 9.96 27.50 12.33
N LYS A 3 10.41 27.13 13.54
CA LYS A 3 11.60 26.29 13.79
C LYS A 3 11.29 24.81 13.54
N GLY A 4 10.96 24.47 12.31
CA GLY A 4 10.84 23.08 11.86
C GLY A 4 11.51 22.99 10.51
N ARG A 5 12.80 22.68 10.48
CA ARG A 5 13.49 22.41 9.22
C ARG A 5 12.99 21.03 8.79
N ILE A 6 12.05 21.01 7.84
CA ILE A 6 11.67 19.76 7.18
C ILE A 6 12.87 19.39 6.32
N SER A 7 13.49 18.25 6.61
CA SER A 7 14.64 17.70 5.87
C SER A 7 14.40 16.24 5.59
N TYR A 8 14.90 15.76 4.47
CA TYR A 8 14.88 14.36 4.11
C TYR A 8 15.69 13.54 5.12
N ASP A 9 15.02 12.57 5.77
CA ASP A 9 15.65 11.55 6.59
C ASP A 9 15.55 10.19 5.85
N PRO A 10 16.65 9.69 5.27
CA PRO A 10 16.63 8.44 4.52
C PRO A 10 16.21 7.24 5.37
N GLY A 11 16.52 7.24 6.66
CA GLY A 11 16.16 6.13 7.55
C GLY A 11 14.65 6.08 7.82
N GLN A 12 14.02 7.24 8.04
CA GLN A 12 12.57 7.33 8.23
C GLN A 12 11.80 7.01 6.95
N HIS A 13 12.28 7.45 5.79
CA HIS A 13 11.66 7.14 4.51
C HIS A 13 11.77 5.65 4.15
N GLU A 14 12.90 5.01 4.41
CA GLU A 14 13.06 3.57 4.19
C GLU A 14 12.15 2.75 5.12
N ALA A 15 12.02 3.17 6.39
CA ALA A 15 11.10 2.55 7.33
C ALA A 15 9.64 2.69 6.88
N LEU A 16 9.23 3.90 6.45
CA LEU A 16 7.91 4.14 5.89
C LEU A 16 7.65 3.26 4.66
N ARG A 17 8.59 3.23 3.71
CA ARG A 17 8.48 2.40 2.50
C ARG A 17 8.32 0.93 2.84
N SER A 18 9.14 0.42 3.76
CA SER A 18 9.06 -0.97 4.22
C SER A 18 7.68 -1.31 4.80
N GLU A 19 7.08 -0.43 5.60
CA GLU A 19 5.73 -0.64 6.13
C GLU A 19 4.66 -0.58 5.05
N LEU A 20 4.77 0.34 4.08
CA LEU A 20 3.83 0.43 2.98
C LEU A 20 3.88 -0.83 2.09
N ASP A 21 5.08 -1.30 1.75
CA ASP A 21 5.29 -2.52 0.96
C ASP A 21 4.82 -3.76 1.75
N ARG A 22 5.02 -3.80 3.07
CA ARG A 22 4.51 -4.88 3.94
C ARG A 22 2.98 -4.95 3.93
N VAL A 23 2.29 -3.80 3.99
CA VAL A 23 0.83 -3.77 3.91
C VAL A 23 0.35 -4.25 2.53
N GLN A 24 1.03 -3.88 1.44
CA GLN A 24 0.71 -4.36 0.10
C GLN A 24 0.81 -5.89 0.01
N SER A 25 1.92 -6.46 0.51
CA SER A 25 2.13 -7.91 0.52
C SER A 25 1.10 -8.67 1.37
N ASN A 26 0.61 -8.05 2.46
CA ASN A 26 -0.46 -8.63 3.26
C ASN A 26 -1.80 -8.68 2.49
N PHE A 27 -2.11 -7.69 1.65
CA PHE A 27 -3.30 -7.75 0.79
C PHE A 27 -3.20 -8.90 -0.20
N GLU A 28 -2.06 -9.03 -0.89
CA GLU A 28 -1.81 -10.11 -1.85
C GLU A 28 -1.95 -11.48 -1.19
N SER A 29 -1.32 -11.66 -0.02
CA SER A 29 -1.41 -12.92 0.74
C SER A 29 -2.84 -13.26 1.16
N LEU A 30 -3.61 -12.28 1.62
CA LEU A 30 -5.00 -12.50 2.03
C LEU A 30 -5.90 -12.83 0.83
N ILE A 31 -5.68 -12.19 -0.32
CA ILE A 31 -6.40 -12.49 -1.56
C ILE A 31 -6.12 -13.95 -1.98
N ASP A 32 -4.85 -14.36 -2.00
CA ASP A 32 -4.45 -15.74 -2.34
C ASP A 32 -5.08 -16.78 -1.40
N GLU A 33 -5.17 -16.48 -0.11
CA GLU A 33 -5.83 -17.37 0.87
C GLU A 33 -7.33 -17.46 0.63
N LEU A 34 -7.99 -16.33 0.35
CA LEU A 34 -9.43 -16.31 0.07
C LEU A 34 -9.77 -17.02 -1.25
N GLU A 35 -8.92 -16.93 -2.27
CA GLU A 35 -9.09 -17.69 -3.52
C GLU A 35 -9.06 -19.19 -3.24
N LYS A 36 -8.10 -19.68 -2.44
CA LYS A 36 -8.06 -21.09 -2.03
C LYS A 36 -9.33 -21.51 -1.29
N VAL A 37 -9.86 -20.65 -0.41
CA VAL A 37 -11.12 -20.93 0.31
C VAL A 37 -12.30 -20.98 -0.65
N ARG A 38 -12.39 -20.05 -1.60
CA ARG A 38 -13.44 -20.06 -2.64
C ARG A 38 -13.40 -21.37 -3.44
N ASP A 39 -12.21 -21.76 -3.89
CA ASP A 39 -12.02 -22.97 -4.71
C ASP A 39 -12.39 -24.25 -3.92
N MET A 40 -12.09 -24.29 -2.60
CA MET A 40 -12.57 -25.36 -1.72
C MET A 40 -14.09 -25.38 -1.57
N VAL A 41 -14.73 -24.21 -1.42
CA VAL A 41 -16.20 -24.11 -1.32
C VAL A 41 -16.85 -24.61 -2.62
N GLU A 42 -16.32 -24.21 -3.78
CA GLU A 42 -16.83 -24.62 -5.09
C GLU A 42 -16.70 -26.15 -5.31
N SER A 43 -15.56 -26.72 -4.92
CA SER A 43 -15.25 -28.14 -5.15
C SER A 43 -15.96 -29.07 -4.15
N GLU A 44 -15.93 -28.75 -2.86
CA GLU A 44 -16.34 -29.65 -1.77
C GLU A 44 -17.78 -29.43 -1.28
N LEU A 45 -18.35 -28.24 -1.50
CA LEU A 45 -19.69 -27.90 -1.02
C LEU A 45 -20.69 -27.79 -2.20
N LYS A 46 -21.96 -28.07 -1.91
CA LYS A 46 -23.06 -28.00 -2.89
C LYS A 46 -24.30 -27.38 -2.26
N GLY A 47 -25.16 -26.82 -3.11
CA GLY A 47 -26.43 -26.21 -2.71
C GLY A 47 -26.33 -24.71 -2.51
N GLU A 48 -27.48 -24.09 -2.24
CA GLU A 48 -27.67 -22.64 -2.21
C GLU A 48 -26.77 -21.93 -1.16
N ALA A 49 -26.54 -22.58 -0.02
CA ALA A 49 -25.64 -22.05 1.00
C ALA A 49 -24.17 -22.00 0.54
N ALA A 50 -23.72 -23.01 -0.22
CA ALA A 50 -22.37 -23.03 -0.78
C ALA A 50 -22.20 -21.92 -1.83
N SER A 51 -23.17 -21.78 -2.74
CA SER A 51 -23.16 -20.69 -3.73
C SER A 51 -23.18 -19.31 -3.07
N SER A 52 -23.95 -19.12 -1.99
CA SER A 52 -23.98 -17.85 -1.25
C SER A 52 -22.63 -17.53 -0.62
N LEU A 53 -21.95 -18.54 -0.08
CA LEU A 53 -20.62 -18.39 0.50
C LEU A 53 -19.57 -18.07 -0.57
N GLU A 54 -19.60 -18.77 -1.70
CA GLU A 54 -18.73 -18.51 -2.86
C GLU A 54 -18.88 -17.07 -3.38
N PHE A 55 -20.13 -16.59 -3.51
CA PHE A 55 -20.42 -15.21 -3.89
C PHE A 55 -19.86 -14.20 -2.88
N ALA A 56 -20.06 -14.45 -1.58
CA ALA A 56 -19.56 -13.58 -0.53
C ALA A 56 -18.02 -13.49 -0.51
N ILE A 57 -17.33 -14.63 -0.73
CA ILE A 57 -15.87 -14.67 -0.82
C ILE A 57 -15.40 -13.92 -2.07
N SER A 58 -16.06 -14.11 -3.21
CA SER A 58 -15.73 -13.43 -4.46
C SER A 58 -15.90 -11.91 -4.36
N ASP A 59 -16.99 -11.45 -3.73
CA ASP A 59 -17.21 -10.02 -3.45
C ASP A 59 -16.12 -9.45 -2.52
N LEU A 60 -15.70 -10.20 -1.50
CA LEU A 60 -14.61 -9.80 -0.61
C LEU A 60 -13.27 -9.70 -1.35
N ILE A 61 -12.93 -10.68 -2.21
CA ILE A 61 -11.71 -10.66 -3.04
C ILE A 61 -11.71 -9.43 -3.96
N ASN A 62 -12.84 -9.10 -4.58
CA ASN A 62 -12.95 -7.93 -5.44
C ASN A 62 -12.72 -6.63 -4.66
N LYS A 63 -13.30 -6.50 -3.45
CA LYS A 63 -13.09 -5.35 -2.58
C LYS A 63 -11.63 -5.22 -2.15
N LEU A 64 -10.98 -6.32 -1.77
CA LEU A 64 -9.57 -6.33 -1.39
C LEU A 64 -8.65 -5.99 -2.58
N SER A 65 -8.96 -6.48 -3.78
CA SER A 65 -8.24 -6.14 -5.00
C SER A 65 -8.30 -4.65 -5.31
N GLN A 66 -9.49 -4.04 -5.15
CA GLN A 66 -9.65 -2.59 -5.30
C GLN A 66 -8.86 -1.83 -4.25
N GLU A 67 -8.87 -2.29 -3.00
CA GLU A 67 -8.13 -1.66 -1.92
C GLU A 67 -6.60 -1.78 -2.12
N ASN A 68 -6.12 -2.91 -2.62
CA ASN A 68 -4.72 -3.10 -2.99
C ASN A 68 -4.28 -2.15 -4.12
N SER A 69 -5.17 -1.92 -5.10
CA SER A 69 -4.95 -0.92 -6.16
C SER A 69 -4.89 0.51 -5.59
N ASN A 70 -5.81 0.85 -4.68
CA ASN A 70 -5.79 2.14 -3.98
C ASN A 70 -4.51 2.29 -3.14
N TRP A 71 -4.04 1.22 -2.51
CA TRP A 71 -2.81 1.20 -1.72
C TRP A 71 -1.56 1.43 -2.58
N SER A 72 -1.54 0.92 -3.81
CA SER A 72 -0.48 1.21 -4.77
C SER A 72 -0.37 2.72 -5.09
N ILE A 73 -1.50 3.44 -5.07
CA ILE A 73 -1.52 4.92 -5.20
C ILE A 73 -0.90 5.58 -3.96
N VAL A 74 -1.19 5.08 -2.75
CA VAL A 74 -0.58 5.58 -1.50
C VAL A 74 0.95 5.44 -1.55
N ILE A 75 1.46 4.28 -1.99
CA ILE A 75 2.89 4.05 -2.19
C ILE A 75 3.47 5.04 -3.21
N GLY A 76 2.77 5.27 -4.34
CA GLY A 76 3.18 6.25 -5.34
C GLY A 76 3.27 7.67 -4.78
N ASN A 77 2.28 8.09 -4.00
CA ASN A 77 2.27 9.40 -3.35
C ASN A 77 3.41 9.53 -2.32
N ALA A 78 3.71 8.48 -1.55
CA ALA A 78 4.81 8.49 -0.60
C ALA A 78 6.17 8.69 -1.30
N LYS A 79 6.37 8.07 -2.48
CA LYS A 79 7.56 8.28 -3.32
C LYS A 79 7.65 9.71 -3.84
N ALA A 80 6.54 10.28 -4.31
CA ALA A 80 6.51 11.68 -4.75
C ALA A 80 6.89 12.65 -3.61
N VAL A 81 6.36 12.42 -2.40
CA VAL A 81 6.74 13.21 -1.21
C VAL A 81 8.23 13.07 -0.89
N GLU A 82 8.79 11.87 -0.97
CA GLU A 82 10.24 11.65 -0.81
C GLU A 82 11.06 12.47 -1.80
N GLU A 83 10.67 12.49 -3.08
CA GLU A 83 11.37 13.24 -4.13
C GLU A 83 11.32 14.76 -3.88
N GLU A 84 10.14 15.30 -3.51
CA GLU A 84 9.97 16.70 -3.17
C GLU A 84 10.83 17.11 -1.97
N LEU A 85 10.95 16.26 -0.95
CA LEU A 85 11.81 16.50 0.21
C LEU A 85 13.30 16.54 -0.17
N LYS A 86 13.75 15.60 -1.00
CA LYS A 86 15.13 15.59 -1.52
C LYS A 86 15.44 16.85 -2.34
N GLU A 87 14.48 17.31 -3.14
CA GLU A 87 14.66 18.52 -3.95
C GLU A 87 14.65 19.79 -3.10
N ALA A 88 13.76 19.88 -2.10
CA ALA A 88 13.74 20.97 -1.14
C ALA A 88 15.09 21.10 -0.40
N ASP A 89 15.69 19.98 0.03
CA ASP A 89 17.00 19.97 0.68
C ASP A 89 18.12 20.45 -0.26
N LYS A 90 18.11 20.02 -1.52
CA LYS A 90 19.07 20.50 -2.53
C LYS A 90 18.94 22.00 -2.75
N GLN A 91 17.72 22.53 -2.84
CA GLN A 91 17.49 23.96 -3.03
C GLN A 91 17.91 24.77 -1.81
N ALA A 92 17.59 24.30 -0.61
CA ALA A 92 18.02 24.95 0.63
C ALA A 92 19.55 25.01 0.74
N ALA A 93 20.26 23.95 0.35
CA ALA A 93 21.71 23.92 0.31
C ALA A 93 22.29 24.98 -0.66
N LYS A 94 21.70 25.13 -1.85
CA LYS A 94 22.10 26.16 -2.84
C LYS A 94 21.92 27.58 -2.30
N VAL A 95 20.79 27.87 -1.65
CA VAL A 95 20.52 29.21 -1.08
C VAL A 95 21.49 29.53 0.06
N SER A 96 21.83 28.54 0.90
CA SER A 96 22.78 28.74 1.99
C SER A 96 24.25 28.90 1.56
N ALA A 97 24.58 28.58 0.31
CA ALA A 97 25.92 28.66 -0.26
C ALA A 97 26.16 29.95 -1.09
N SER A 98 25.13 30.78 -1.30
CA SER A 98 25.27 32.10 -1.91
C SER A 98 25.68 33.14 -0.84
N PRO A 99 26.72 33.97 -1.08
CA PRO A 99 27.23 34.95 -0.12
C PRO A 99 26.27 36.11 0.17
#